data_AF-A0A7S4JA06-F1
#
_entry.id   AF-A0A7S4JA06-F1
#
_cell.length_a   1.000
_cell.length_b   1.000
_cell.length_c   1.000
_cell.angle_alpha   90.00
_cell.angle_beta   90.00
_cell.angle_gamma   90.00
#
_symmetry.space_group_name_H-M   'P 1'
#
loop_
_entity.id
_entity.type
_entity.pdbx_description
1 polymer ?
#
loop_
_entity_poly.entity_id
_entity_poly.type
_entity_poly.pdbx_seq_one_letter_code
_entity_poly.pdbx_strand_id
1 'polypeptide(L)'
;EETLFDAALARDGNGPLMNLVEAYLIPCWFHEEKGSRPAGGAAPDAGGEEEERKGGTASDSAGPSSRGEYSGSSEIGSTSFYYSSARVARPDRWIEAIDNAVRVLAKMQALHDDPTNALQTDKMGLGAKLVLWSKAVTFLGSRKVNEGQKEEVRKILHKGGLGAARDQEEAIGRIEELIRSAEEDYRNRNLISEREMEESHSQSQSVEMNVPKRSRQSMADDTRLKPDTYHYNILVGALCNSFLPDRADRANAYLRQMELAEDAFLERVGGAKEAARASSSHSHSALAVPDTITYNCVIYAYASSVPNFRHRKRSDYNARRDAARRSADDALRRMEERSERTTRYNVHPDERSYASVLHAHANAGEPRDAERLLESMKGRSSGGGGNSGNRGRR
;
A
#
# COMPACT_ATOMS: atom_id res chain seq x y z
N GLU A 1 -5.01 -10.33 31.17
CA GLU A 1 -4.66 -9.89 29.81
C GLU A 1 -4.50 -11.08 28.87
N GLU A 2 -3.72 -12.11 29.22
CA GLU A 2 -3.59 -13.34 28.42
C GLU A 2 -4.94 -14.01 28.09
N THR A 3 -5.86 -14.12 29.05
CA THR A 3 -7.18 -14.74 28.82
C THR A 3 -8.09 -13.98 27.85
N LEU A 4 -7.98 -12.65 27.77
CA LEU A 4 -8.75 -11.84 26.82
C LEU A 4 -8.13 -11.91 25.41
N PHE A 5 -6.80 -12.04 25.35
CA PHE A 5 -6.06 -12.20 24.11
C PHE A 5 -6.38 -13.54 23.45
N ASP A 6 -6.35 -14.63 24.21
CA ASP A 6 -6.69 -15.97 23.73
C ASP A 6 -8.16 -16.06 23.27
N ALA A 7 -9.07 -15.40 23.99
CA ALA A 7 -10.48 -15.32 23.62
C ALA A 7 -10.73 -14.54 22.31
N ALA A 8 -10.00 -13.43 22.09
CA ALA A 8 -10.08 -12.67 20.84
C ALA A 8 -9.51 -13.46 19.65
N LEU A 9 -8.41 -14.17 19.86
CA LEU A 9 -7.79 -15.06 18.87
C LEU A 9 -8.72 -16.20 18.44
N ALA A 10 -9.37 -16.85 19.41
CA ALA A 10 -10.30 -17.93 19.14
C ALA A 10 -11.51 -17.48 18.31
N ARG A 11 -11.92 -16.20 18.44
CA ARG A 11 -13.10 -15.67 17.74
C ARG A 11 -12.79 -15.08 16.38
N ASP A 12 -11.74 -14.27 16.30
CA ASP A 12 -11.49 -13.37 15.17
C ASP A 12 -10.24 -13.77 14.35
N GLY A 13 -9.61 -14.90 14.69
CA GLY A 13 -8.48 -15.45 13.96
C GLY A 13 -7.21 -14.59 14.05
N ASN A 14 -6.48 -14.48 12.96
CA ASN A 14 -5.26 -13.67 12.86
C ASN A 14 -5.52 -12.15 12.79
N GLY A 15 -6.78 -11.70 12.64
CA GLY A 15 -7.15 -10.30 12.45
C GLY A 15 -6.73 -9.36 13.61
N PRO A 16 -7.05 -9.68 14.88
CA PRO A 16 -6.63 -8.86 16.02
C PRO A 16 -5.10 -8.73 16.15
N LEU A 17 -4.35 -9.79 15.82
CA LEU A 17 -2.89 -9.76 15.83
C LEU A 17 -2.34 -8.79 14.79
N MET A 18 -2.91 -8.83 13.58
CA MET A 18 -2.53 -7.91 12.51
C MET A 18 -2.80 -6.46 12.90
N ASN A 19 -4.00 -6.18 13.41
CA ASN A 19 -4.36 -4.84 13.90
C ASN A 19 -3.44 -4.36 15.01
N LEU A 20 -2.98 -5.27 15.89
CA LEU A 20 -2.05 -4.94 16.96
C LEU A 20 -0.65 -4.63 16.42
N VAL A 21 -0.15 -5.41 15.45
CA VAL A 21 1.11 -5.11 14.74
C VAL A 21 1.03 -3.74 14.07
N GLU A 22 -0.05 -3.47 13.34
CA GLU A 22 -0.28 -2.17 12.73
C GLU A 22 -0.34 -1.05 13.77
N ALA A 23 -1.07 -1.25 14.87
CA ALA A 23 -1.20 -0.27 15.94
C ALA A 23 0.15 0.11 16.57
N TYR A 24 1.03 -0.87 16.81
CA TYR A 24 2.39 -0.59 17.29
C TYR A 24 3.23 0.20 16.28
N LEU A 25 2.96 0.03 14.99
CA LEU A 25 3.69 0.70 13.92
C LEU A 25 3.07 2.06 13.53
N ILE A 26 1.86 2.41 13.97
CA ILE A 26 1.23 3.73 13.75
C ILE A 26 2.07 4.90 14.30
N PRO A 27 2.61 4.88 15.54
CA PRO A 27 3.45 5.95 16.07
C PRO A 27 4.65 6.33 15.22
N CYS A 28 5.09 5.41 14.35
CA CYS A 28 6.17 5.67 13.41
C CYS A 28 5.81 6.78 12.39
N TRP A 29 4.53 7.15 12.25
CA TRP A 29 4.03 7.87 11.07
C TRP A 29 3.63 9.32 11.32
N PHE A 30 3.21 9.66 12.54
CA PHE A 30 2.45 10.89 12.79
C PHE A 30 3.23 12.01 13.50
N HIS A 31 4.52 11.84 13.77
CA HIS A 31 5.28 12.79 14.60
C HIS A 31 6.30 13.62 13.81
N GLU A 32 5.84 14.51 12.94
CA GLU A 32 6.44 15.85 12.89
C GLU A 32 5.66 16.71 13.89
N GLU A 33 6.03 16.67 15.17
CA GLU A 33 5.69 17.79 16.05
C GLU A 33 6.31 19.01 15.37
N LYS A 34 5.47 19.86 14.77
CA LYS A 34 5.85 21.23 14.42
C LYS A 34 6.32 21.80 15.75
N GLY A 35 7.64 21.78 15.96
CA GLY A 35 8.24 22.20 17.21
C GLY A 35 7.59 23.52 17.55
N SER A 36 6.92 23.57 18.70
CA SER A 36 6.48 24.82 19.28
C SER A 36 7.69 25.72 19.23
N ARG A 37 7.72 26.67 18.29
CA ARG A 37 8.73 27.71 18.28
C ARG A 37 8.70 28.26 19.71
N PRO A 38 9.84 28.33 20.42
CA PRO A 38 9.84 28.92 21.75
C PRO A 38 9.18 30.30 21.64
N ALA A 39 8.00 30.44 22.24
CA ALA A 39 7.32 31.71 22.33
C ALA A 39 8.17 32.57 23.26
N GLY A 40 8.78 33.62 22.73
CA GLY A 40 9.52 34.60 23.53
C GLY A 40 11.03 34.45 23.50
N GLY A 41 11.64 34.73 22.34
CA GLY A 41 12.90 35.47 22.32
C GLY A 41 12.55 36.91 21.97
N ALA A 42 12.61 37.81 22.95
CA ALA A 42 12.37 39.24 22.74
C ALA A 42 13.31 39.77 21.64
N ALA A 43 12.74 40.42 20.63
CA ALA A 43 13.51 41.22 19.69
C ALA A 43 14.13 42.40 20.46
N PRO A 44 15.40 42.77 20.19
CA PRO A 44 15.94 44.02 20.70
C PRO A 44 15.21 45.20 20.05
N ASP A 45 14.81 46.12 20.91
CA ASP A 45 14.20 47.41 20.62
C ASP A 45 14.92 48.12 19.46
N ALA A 46 14.21 48.32 18.36
CA ALA A 46 14.61 49.25 17.31
C ALA A 46 13.44 50.22 17.13
N GLY A 47 13.54 51.37 17.81
CA GLY A 47 12.62 52.47 17.63
C GLY A 47 12.69 53.04 16.22
N GLY A 48 11.55 53.52 15.72
CA GLY A 48 11.51 54.19 14.42
C GLY A 48 10.10 54.32 13.85
N GLU A 49 9.40 55.34 14.33
CA GLU A 49 8.48 56.23 13.60
C GLU A 49 7.13 55.71 13.06
N GLU A 50 6.10 56.37 13.58
CA GLU A 50 4.70 56.35 13.16
C GLU A 50 4.53 56.87 11.72
N GLU A 51 3.74 56.17 10.91
CA GLU A 51 3.01 56.81 9.82
C GLU A 51 1.58 56.26 9.74
N GLU A 52 0.62 57.16 9.99
CA GLU A 52 -0.81 56.94 9.85
C GLU A 52 -1.18 56.45 8.45
N ARG A 53 -1.95 55.36 8.35
CA ARG A 53 -2.82 55.15 7.19
C ARG A 53 -4.17 54.54 7.55
N LYS A 54 -5.18 55.35 7.24
CA LYS A 54 -6.62 55.15 7.38
C LYS A 54 -7.16 54.02 6.49
N GLY A 55 -8.14 53.30 7.03
CA GLY A 55 -9.40 52.97 6.36
C GLY A 55 -9.40 51.81 5.36
N GLY A 56 -10.01 50.68 5.74
CA GLY A 56 -10.38 49.60 4.84
C GLY A 56 -11.45 48.71 5.46
N THR A 57 -12.64 48.73 4.87
CA THR A 57 -13.92 48.15 5.31
C THR A 57 -13.93 46.63 5.35
N ALA A 58 -14.52 46.08 6.43
CA ALA A 58 -14.85 44.68 6.59
C ALA A 58 -16.06 44.28 5.71
N SER A 59 -15.94 43.17 4.99
CA SER A 59 -17.08 42.47 4.38
C SER A 59 -17.15 41.05 4.93
N ASP A 60 -18.13 40.86 5.83
CA ASP A 60 -18.57 39.54 6.31
C ASP A 60 -19.28 38.79 5.18
N SER A 61 -18.78 37.60 4.84
CA SER A 61 -19.54 36.59 4.10
C SER A 61 -19.32 35.22 4.72
N ALA A 62 -20.15 34.91 5.72
CA ALA A 62 -20.28 33.58 6.29
C ALA A 62 -21.10 32.70 5.33
N GLY A 63 -20.43 31.77 4.65
CA GLY A 63 -21.09 30.72 3.86
C GLY A 63 -21.43 29.49 4.71
N PRO A 64 -22.55 28.79 4.42
CA PRO A 64 -22.99 27.64 5.22
C PRO A 64 -22.13 26.40 4.95
N SER A 65 -21.53 25.87 6.01
CA SER A 65 -20.80 24.60 6.01
C SER A 65 -21.81 23.45 5.92
N SER A 66 -21.91 22.81 4.76
CA SER A 66 -22.69 21.58 4.58
C SER A 66 -21.86 20.39 5.05
N ARG A 67 -22.23 19.84 6.22
CA ARG A 67 -21.76 18.53 6.69
C ARG A 67 -22.45 17.45 5.85
N GLY A 68 -21.76 16.94 4.84
CA GLY A 68 -22.15 15.70 4.16
C GLY A 68 -21.86 14.51 5.08
N GLU A 69 -22.90 13.79 5.47
CA GLU A 69 -22.79 12.50 6.16
C GLU A 69 -22.23 11.46 5.19
N TYR A 70 -20.95 11.12 5.37
CA TYR A 70 -20.27 10.04 4.66
C TYR A 70 -20.57 8.72 5.39
N SER A 71 -21.56 7.95 4.92
CA SER A 71 -21.83 6.59 5.40
C SER A 71 -20.96 5.58 4.65
N GLY A 72 -19.65 5.62 4.90
CA GLY A 72 -18.72 4.57 4.49
C GLY A 72 -18.52 3.59 5.64
N SER A 73 -18.73 2.30 5.38
CA SER A 73 -18.31 1.22 6.27
C SER A 73 -16.85 1.44 6.69
N SER A 74 -16.64 1.53 7.99
CA SER A 74 -15.37 1.75 8.67
C SER A 74 -14.40 0.56 8.46
N GLU A 75 -13.83 0.42 7.27
CA GLU A 75 -12.48 -0.13 7.15
C GLU A 75 -11.54 0.98 7.61
N ILE A 76 -11.13 0.90 8.88
CA ILE A 76 -10.15 1.82 9.46
C ILE A 76 -8.84 1.61 8.68
N GLY A 77 -8.64 2.42 7.64
CA GLY A 77 -7.32 2.79 7.14
C GLY A 77 -6.60 1.81 6.21
N SER A 78 -7.00 1.74 4.94
CA SER A 78 -6.07 1.24 3.90
C SER A 78 -5.28 2.38 3.23
N THR A 79 -5.86 3.58 3.09
CA THR A 79 -5.28 4.65 2.26
C THR A 79 -4.25 5.56 2.96
N SER A 80 -4.25 5.61 4.29
CA SER A 80 -3.22 6.32 5.07
C SER A 80 -1.90 5.54 5.10
N PHE A 81 -1.95 4.24 4.81
CA PHE A 81 -0.93 3.29 5.26
C PHE A 81 0.38 3.29 4.46
N TYR A 82 0.27 3.65 3.20
CA TYR A 82 1.36 3.55 2.24
C TYR A 82 2.15 4.86 2.08
N TYR A 83 1.66 5.96 2.65
CA TYR A 83 2.12 7.32 2.35
C TYR A 83 2.68 8.09 3.56
N SER A 84 2.82 7.46 4.74
CA SER A 84 3.46 8.13 5.86
C SER A 84 4.88 8.52 5.46
N SER A 85 5.21 9.81 5.61
CA SER A 85 6.46 10.38 5.11
C SER A 85 7.68 9.50 5.43
N ALA A 86 8.61 9.38 4.47
CA ALA A 86 9.87 8.65 4.59
C ALA A 86 10.84 9.20 5.66
N ARG A 87 10.32 9.91 6.67
CA ARG A 87 11.07 10.61 7.71
C ARG A 87 10.87 9.93 9.04
N VAL A 88 11.90 9.18 9.45
CA VAL A 88 12.04 8.73 10.84
C VAL A 88 12.37 9.95 11.70
N ALA A 89 11.39 10.47 12.43
CA ALA A 89 11.58 11.66 13.28
C ALA A 89 12.14 11.34 14.66
N ARG A 90 11.73 10.20 15.26
CA ARG A 90 12.20 9.71 16.56
C ARG A 90 12.62 8.24 16.43
N PRO A 91 13.88 7.96 16.05
CA PRO A 91 14.35 6.60 15.83
C PRO A 91 14.13 5.67 17.03
N ASP A 92 14.29 6.16 18.26
CA ASP A 92 14.16 5.31 19.45
C ASP A 92 12.73 4.75 19.62
N ARG A 93 11.70 5.56 19.32
CA ARG A 93 10.31 5.11 19.32
C ARG A 93 10.02 4.09 18.20
N TRP A 94 10.70 4.20 17.07
CA TRP A 94 10.60 3.20 16.00
C TRP A 94 11.21 1.87 16.42
N ILE A 95 12.35 1.88 17.13
CA ILE A 95 12.98 0.66 17.65
C ILE A 95 12.02 -0.06 18.61
N GLU A 96 11.43 0.67 19.56
CA GLU A 96 10.44 0.13 20.50
C GLU A 96 9.20 -0.43 19.78
N ALA A 97 8.67 0.31 18.79
CA ALA A 97 7.55 -0.12 17.96
C ALA A 97 7.86 -1.42 17.19
N ILE A 98 9.05 -1.50 16.59
CA ILE A 98 9.51 -2.68 15.86
C ILE A 98 9.70 -3.87 16.80
N ASP A 99 10.30 -3.68 17.99
CA ASP A 99 10.43 -4.75 19.00
C ASP A 99 9.07 -5.29 19.44
N ASN A 100 8.12 -4.41 19.75
CA ASN A 100 6.77 -4.82 20.12
C ASN A 100 6.07 -5.58 18.97
N ALA A 101 6.16 -5.10 17.72
CA ALA A 101 5.61 -5.78 16.55
C ALA A 101 6.25 -7.16 16.34
N VAL A 102 7.57 -7.28 16.51
CA VAL A 102 8.30 -8.56 16.44
C VAL A 102 7.83 -9.53 17.51
N ARG A 103 7.62 -9.08 18.74
CA ARG A 103 7.11 -9.94 19.82
C ARG A 103 5.71 -10.47 19.51
N VAL A 104 4.83 -9.65 18.92
CA VAL A 104 3.50 -10.08 18.49
C VAL A 104 3.61 -11.12 17.37
N LEU A 105 4.47 -10.90 16.38
CA LEU A 105 4.70 -11.87 15.29
C LEU A 105 5.31 -13.19 15.78
N ALA A 106 6.22 -13.15 16.75
CA ALA A 106 6.78 -14.37 17.34
C ALA A 106 5.70 -15.19 18.06
N LYS A 107 4.79 -14.53 18.78
CA LYS A 107 3.61 -15.21 19.37
C LYS A 107 2.69 -15.77 18.29
N MET A 108 2.43 -15.00 17.24
CA MET A 108 1.63 -15.45 16.10
C MET A 108 2.22 -16.70 15.45
N GLN A 109 3.54 -16.73 15.24
CA GLN A 109 4.22 -17.89 14.68
C GLN A 109 4.15 -19.11 15.62
N ALA A 110 4.39 -18.92 16.92
CA ALA A 110 4.25 -20.00 17.90
C ALA A 110 2.83 -20.59 17.92
N LEU A 111 1.81 -19.75 17.72
CA LEU A 111 0.42 -20.18 17.58
C LEU A 111 0.17 -20.95 16.28
N HIS A 112 0.85 -20.63 15.18
CA HIS A 112 0.75 -21.37 13.92
C HIS A 112 1.51 -22.70 13.95
N ASP A 113 2.60 -22.77 14.72
CA ASP A 113 3.42 -23.98 14.87
C ASP A 113 2.79 -25.01 15.82
N ASP A 114 1.84 -24.59 16.66
CA ASP A 114 1.10 -25.48 17.57
C ASP A 114 0.03 -26.27 16.81
N PRO A 115 0.19 -27.60 16.63
CA PRO A 115 -0.76 -28.43 15.90
C PRO A 115 -2.11 -28.56 16.60
N THR A 116 -2.20 -28.22 17.89
CA THR A 116 -3.45 -28.21 18.65
C THR A 116 -4.25 -26.92 18.44
N ASN A 117 -3.61 -25.89 17.88
CA ASN A 117 -4.23 -24.61 17.62
C ASN A 117 -4.95 -24.59 16.27
N ALA A 118 -6.12 -23.98 16.24
CA ALA A 118 -6.91 -23.80 15.02
C ALA A 118 -6.36 -22.69 14.10
N LEU A 119 -5.41 -21.88 14.58
CA LEU A 119 -4.84 -20.77 13.83
C LEU A 119 -3.85 -21.28 12.77
N GLN A 120 -4.33 -21.37 11.53
CA GLN A 120 -3.47 -21.61 10.38
C GLN A 120 -2.81 -20.31 9.91
N THR A 121 -1.66 -20.44 9.26
CA THR A 121 -1.08 -19.34 8.48
C THR A 121 -2.07 -18.90 7.40
N ASP A 122 -2.32 -17.60 7.34
CA ASP A 122 -3.22 -16.99 6.37
C ASP A 122 -2.64 -15.66 5.82
N LYS A 123 -3.41 -15.01 4.96
CA LYS A 123 -3.13 -13.68 4.41
C LYS A 123 -2.82 -12.64 5.47
N MET A 124 -3.49 -12.67 6.62
CA MET A 124 -3.27 -11.67 7.67
C MET A 124 -1.90 -11.85 8.31
N GLY A 125 -1.47 -13.09 8.54
CA GLY A 125 -0.11 -13.39 9.01
C GLY A 125 0.97 -12.98 8.02
N LEU A 126 0.73 -13.19 6.72
CA LEU A 126 1.62 -12.69 5.68
C LEU A 126 1.66 -11.16 5.70
N GLY A 127 0.51 -10.50 5.71
CA GLY A 127 0.36 -9.04 5.80
C GLY A 127 1.14 -8.44 6.98
N ALA A 128 1.03 -9.03 8.16
CA ALA A 128 1.74 -8.57 9.36
C ALA A 128 3.27 -8.60 9.19
N LYS A 129 3.79 -9.70 8.63
CA LYS A 129 5.22 -9.84 8.33
C LYS A 129 5.67 -8.80 7.30
N LEU A 130 4.89 -8.59 6.23
CA LEU A 130 5.19 -7.62 5.18
C LEU A 130 5.18 -6.18 5.70
N VAL A 131 4.20 -5.79 6.53
CA VAL A 131 4.12 -4.44 7.10
C VAL A 131 5.33 -4.16 7.98
N LEU A 132 5.73 -5.10 8.83
CA LEU A 132 6.92 -4.96 9.66
C LEU A 132 8.18 -4.75 8.80
N TRP A 133 8.39 -5.60 7.79
CA TRP A 133 9.53 -5.48 6.89
C TRP A 133 9.52 -4.17 6.11
N SER A 134 8.37 -3.70 5.65
CA SER A 134 8.22 -2.39 4.99
C SER A 134 8.68 -1.23 5.88
N LYS A 135 8.39 -1.30 7.20
CA LYS A 135 8.90 -0.32 8.17
C LYS A 135 10.39 -0.49 8.44
N ALA A 136 10.89 -1.71 8.51
CA ALA A 136 12.33 -1.96 8.61
C ALA A 136 13.08 -1.37 7.41
N VAL A 137 12.58 -1.52 6.17
CA VAL A 137 13.16 -0.89 4.97
C VAL A 137 13.25 0.63 5.17
N THR A 138 12.16 1.28 5.55
CA THR A 138 12.14 2.74 5.78
C THR A 138 13.13 3.17 6.87
N PHE A 139 13.20 2.43 7.96
CA PHE A 139 14.11 2.70 9.08
C PHE A 139 15.58 2.55 8.68
N LEU A 140 15.94 1.43 8.06
CA LEU A 140 17.33 1.09 7.71
C LEU A 140 17.95 2.05 6.69
N GLY A 141 17.15 2.66 5.82
CA GLY A 141 17.64 3.66 4.86
C GLY A 141 17.62 5.10 5.34
N SER A 142 16.95 5.38 6.47
CA SER A 142 16.84 6.74 6.96
C SER A 142 18.21 7.29 7.35
N ARG A 143 18.55 8.46 6.79
CA ARG A 143 19.79 9.18 7.12
C ARG A 143 19.81 9.74 8.56
N LYS A 144 18.65 9.80 9.21
CA LYS A 144 18.51 10.26 10.60
C LYS A 144 18.78 9.16 11.63
N VAL A 145 18.90 7.92 11.18
CA VAL A 145 19.15 6.76 12.02
C VAL A 145 20.64 6.44 11.97
N ASN A 146 21.31 6.39 13.12
CA ASN A 146 22.73 6.04 13.18
C ASN A 146 22.94 4.52 13.07
N GLU A 147 24.17 4.07 12.78
CA GLU A 147 24.44 2.63 12.59
C GLU A 147 24.21 1.79 13.85
N GLY A 148 24.37 2.34 15.05
CA GLY A 148 24.07 1.63 16.30
C GLY A 148 22.57 1.32 16.43
N GLN A 149 21.71 2.28 16.08
CA GLN A 149 20.26 2.12 16.04
C GLN A 149 19.82 1.13 14.95
N LYS A 150 20.46 1.16 13.77
CA LYS A 150 20.20 0.17 12.73
C LYS A 150 20.57 -1.22 13.20
N GLU A 151 21.75 -1.37 13.83
CA GLU A 151 22.21 -2.63 14.37
C GLU A 151 21.27 -3.18 15.45
N GLU A 152 20.70 -2.31 16.28
CA GLU A 152 19.69 -2.73 17.25
C GLU A 152 18.44 -3.30 16.58
N VAL A 153 17.93 -2.65 15.53
CA VAL A 153 16.82 -3.19 14.72
C VAL A 153 17.18 -4.52 14.08
N ARG A 154 18.41 -4.68 13.56
CA ARG A 154 18.87 -5.96 12.99
C ARG A 154 18.83 -7.09 14.03
N LYS A 155 19.28 -6.81 15.26
CA LYS A 155 19.24 -7.78 16.37
C LYS A 155 17.81 -8.14 16.76
N ILE A 156 16.92 -7.16 16.82
CA ILE A 156 15.50 -7.36 17.12
C ILE A 156 14.86 -8.28 16.07
N LEU A 157 15.06 -7.98 14.77
CA LEU A 157 14.53 -8.80 13.67
C LEU A 157 15.09 -10.23 13.69
N HIS A 158 16.40 -10.38 13.93
CA HIS A 158 17.05 -11.68 14.04
C HIS A 158 16.51 -12.50 15.22
N LYS A 159 16.41 -11.90 16.41
CA LYS A 159 15.86 -12.54 17.61
C LYS A 159 14.39 -12.96 17.42
N GLY A 160 13.64 -12.21 16.62
CA GLY A 160 12.27 -12.52 16.23
C GLY A 160 12.11 -13.67 15.24
N GLY A 161 13.20 -14.30 14.78
CA GLY A 161 13.15 -15.38 13.78
C GLY A 161 12.82 -14.90 12.36
N LEU A 162 12.79 -13.59 12.10
CA LEU A 162 12.52 -13.05 10.77
C LEU A 162 13.77 -13.07 9.87
N GLY A 163 14.94 -13.37 10.44
CA GLY A 163 16.24 -13.27 9.78
C GLY A 163 16.88 -11.90 10.00
N ALA A 164 18.18 -11.80 9.70
CA ALA A 164 18.88 -10.53 9.68
C ALA A 164 18.75 -9.90 8.29
N ALA A 165 18.59 -8.58 8.22
CA ALA A 165 18.77 -7.79 7.01
C ALA A 165 19.84 -6.72 7.27
N ARG A 166 20.94 -6.75 6.54
CA ARG A 166 22.07 -5.84 6.72
C ARG A 166 21.70 -4.42 6.28
N ASP A 167 20.89 -4.30 5.25
CA ASP A 167 20.50 -3.05 4.64
C ASP A 167 19.05 -3.11 4.09
N GLN A 168 18.66 -2.04 3.38
CA GLN A 168 17.34 -1.96 2.76
C GLN A 168 17.14 -2.99 1.64
N GLU A 169 18.21 -3.33 0.91
CA GLU A 169 18.13 -4.22 -0.24
C GLU A 169 17.84 -5.64 0.22
N GLU A 170 18.52 -6.11 1.26
CA GLU A 170 18.24 -7.41 1.88
C GLU A 170 16.83 -7.42 2.50
N ALA A 171 16.40 -6.34 3.16
CA ALA A 171 15.05 -6.24 3.72
C ALA A 171 13.96 -6.31 2.64
N ILE A 172 14.15 -5.65 1.49
CA ILE A 172 13.25 -5.76 0.33
C ILE A 172 13.28 -7.19 -0.22
N GLY A 173 14.47 -7.79 -0.34
CA GLY A 173 14.62 -9.19 -0.75
C GLY A 173 13.81 -10.15 0.12
N ARG A 174 13.71 -9.90 1.44
CA ARG A 174 12.84 -10.66 2.35
C ARG A 174 11.35 -10.47 2.05
N ILE A 175 10.89 -9.26 1.74
CA ILE A 175 9.50 -9.00 1.34
C ILE A 175 9.17 -9.77 0.05
N GLU A 176 10.07 -9.73 -0.93
CA GLU A 176 9.92 -10.45 -2.21
C GLU A 176 9.93 -11.98 -2.02
N GLU A 177 10.80 -12.49 -1.16
CA GLU A 177 10.86 -13.90 -0.78
C GLU A 177 9.57 -14.36 -0.11
N LEU A 178 9.01 -13.58 0.81
CA LEU A 178 7.74 -13.88 1.49
C LEU A 178 6.57 -13.97 0.50
N ILE A 179 6.46 -13.00 -0.43
CA ILE A 179 5.41 -13.03 -1.46
C ILE A 179 5.60 -14.24 -2.38
N ARG A 180 6.82 -14.49 -2.86
CA ARG A 180 7.12 -15.63 -3.73
C ARG A 180 6.81 -16.97 -3.06
N SER A 181 7.18 -17.13 -1.79
CA SER A 181 6.88 -18.33 -0.99
C SER A 181 5.37 -18.54 -0.87
N ALA A 182 4.61 -17.49 -0.56
CA ALA A 182 3.15 -17.56 -0.47
C ALA A 182 2.48 -17.93 -1.81
N GLU A 183 3.00 -17.42 -2.93
CA GLU A 183 2.54 -17.80 -4.27
C GLU A 183 2.87 -19.24 -4.64
N GLU A 184 4.03 -19.74 -4.22
CA GLU A 184 4.44 -21.13 -4.41
C GLU A 184 3.59 -22.08 -3.55
N ASP A 185 3.37 -21.76 -2.29
CA ASP A 185 2.52 -22.53 -1.38
C ASP A 185 1.08 -22.61 -1.89
N TYR A 186 0.52 -21.49 -2.36
CA TYR A 186 -0.79 -21.47 -3.01
C TYR A 186 -0.84 -22.35 -4.26
N ARG A 187 0.16 -22.27 -5.13
CA ARG A 187 0.25 -23.12 -6.34
C ARG A 187 0.34 -24.60 -5.98
N ASN A 188 1.19 -24.95 -5.01
CA ASN A 188 1.39 -26.34 -4.59
C ASN A 188 0.10 -26.93 -3.99
N ARG A 189 -0.62 -26.18 -3.16
CA ARG A 189 -1.92 -26.62 -2.62
C ARG A 189 -2.95 -26.84 -3.71
N ASN A 190 -3.06 -25.93 -4.67
CA ASN A 190 -3.99 -26.09 -5.79
C ASN A 190 -3.65 -27.31 -6.67
N LEU A 191 -2.36 -27.56 -6.94
CA LEU A 191 -1.93 -28.74 -7.70
C LEU A 191 -2.25 -30.06 -6.98
N ILE A 192 -2.15 -30.09 -5.64
CA ILE A 192 -2.55 -31.25 -4.84
C ILE A 192 -4.06 -31.45 -4.94
N SER A 193 -4.85 -30.39 -4.74
CA SER A 193 -6.31 -30.46 -4.87
C SER A 193 -6.76 -30.93 -6.26
N GLU A 194 -6.09 -30.48 -7.33
CA GLU A 194 -6.37 -30.94 -8.70
C GLU A 194 -6.08 -32.43 -8.89
N ARG A 195 -4.93 -32.93 -8.40
CA ARG A 195 -4.58 -34.36 -8.47
C ARG A 195 -5.51 -35.25 -7.66
N GLU A 196 -5.85 -34.85 -6.44
CA GLU A 196 -6.80 -35.59 -5.61
C GLU A 196 -8.19 -35.66 -6.25
N MET A 197 -8.61 -34.58 -6.93
CA MET A 197 -9.82 -34.59 -7.74
C MET A 197 -9.71 -35.57 -8.90
N GLU A 198 -8.62 -35.59 -9.65
CA GLU A 198 -8.41 -36.54 -10.77
C GLU A 198 -8.41 -38.00 -10.30
N GLU A 199 -7.66 -38.33 -9.23
CA GLU A 199 -7.62 -39.67 -8.65
C GLU A 199 -9.00 -40.12 -8.14
N SER A 200 -9.74 -39.22 -7.50
CA SER A 200 -11.12 -39.47 -7.08
C SER A 200 -12.05 -39.77 -8.26
N HIS A 201 -11.86 -39.11 -9.41
CA HIS A 201 -12.62 -39.39 -10.62
C HIS A 201 -12.25 -40.76 -11.23
N SER A 202 -10.96 -41.11 -11.26
CA SER A 202 -10.49 -42.43 -11.73
C SER A 202 -11.01 -43.58 -10.86
N GLN A 203 -11.01 -43.43 -9.53
CA GLN A 203 -11.57 -44.44 -8.63
C GLN A 203 -13.10 -44.53 -8.72
N SER A 204 -13.79 -43.39 -8.85
CA SER A 204 -15.25 -43.36 -8.96
C SER A 204 -15.78 -44.00 -10.26
N GLN A 205 -15.00 -44.04 -11.35
CA GLN A 205 -15.40 -44.74 -12.58
C GLN A 205 -15.50 -46.27 -12.42
N SER A 206 -14.89 -46.84 -11.37
CA SER A 206 -14.93 -48.27 -11.09
C SER A 206 -16.05 -48.70 -10.13
N VAL A 207 -16.73 -47.75 -9.48
CA VAL A 207 -17.79 -48.01 -8.49
C VAL A 207 -18.92 -47.00 -8.69
N GLU A 208 -19.97 -47.39 -9.43
CA GLU A 208 -21.24 -46.65 -9.52
C GLU A 208 -21.95 -46.62 -8.15
N MET A 209 -21.44 -45.83 -7.20
CA MET A 209 -22.16 -45.53 -5.96
C MET A 209 -22.38 -44.03 -5.80
N ASN A 210 -23.63 -43.69 -5.45
CA ASN A 210 -24.18 -42.36 -5.20
C ASN A 210 -23.38 -41.56 -4.15
N VAL A 211 -22.22 -41.02 -4.50
CA VAL A 211 -21.52 -40.05 -3.66
C VAL A 211 -22.25 -38.70 -3.75
N PRO A 212 -22.69 -38.12 -2.62
CA PRO A 212 -23.41 -36.84 -2.62
C PRO A 212 -22.54 -35.74 -3.25
N LYS A 213 -23.07 -35.09 -4.30
CA LYS A 213 -22.41 -34.00 -5.05
C LYS A 213 -21.98 -32.78 -4.20
N ARG A 214 -22.38 -32.72 -2.93
CA ARG A 214 -22.16 -31.56 -2.05
C ARG A 214 -20.77 -31.47 -1.40
N SER A 215 -19.96 -32.52 -1.38
CA SER A 215 -18.63 -32.48 -0.73
C SER A 215 -17.48 -32.05 -1.66
N ARG A 216 -17.65 -32.10 -2.99
CA ARG A 216 -16.56 -31.81 -3.94
C ARG A 216 -16.27 -30.31 -4.13
N GLN A 217 -17.22 -29.43 -3.80
CA GLN A 217 -17.10 -28.00 -4.10
C GLN A 217 -16.43 -27.17 -2.99
N SER A 218 -16.14 -27.78 -1.83
CA SER A 218 -15.61 -27.08 -0.65
C SER A 218 -14.07 -27.11 -0.51
N MET A 219 -13.36 -27.96 -1.26
CA MET A 219 -11.91 -28.18 -1.09
C MET A 219 -11.04 -27.42 -2.11
N ALA A 220 -11.65 -26.80 -3.13
CA ALA A 220 -10.94 -26.42 -4.36
C ALA A 220 -10.35 -25.00 -4.39
N ASP A 221 -10.54 -24.17 -3.36
CA ASP A 221 -10.07 -22.79 -3.37
C ASP A 221 -9.62 -22.35 -1.97
N ASP A 222 -8.50 -22.92 -1.49
CA ASP A 222 -7.82 -22.39 -0.31
C ASP A 222 -7.13 -21.06 -0.66
N THR A 223 -7.95 -20.03 -0.85
CA THR A 223 -7.50 -18.68 -1.17
C THR A 223 -6.75 -18.04 -0.01
N ARG A 224 -6.68 -18.67 1.17
CA ARG A 224 -6.13 -18.09 2.41
C ARG A 224 -4.63 -17.80 2.36
N LEU A 225 -3.87 -18.43 1.47
CA LEU A 225 -2.44 -18.17 1.33
C LEU A 225 -2.08 -17.29 0.15
N LYS A 226 -3.03 -17.02 -0.74
CA LYS A 226 -2.72 -16.32 -1.98
C LYS A 226 -2.50 -14.82 -1.72
N PRO A 227 -1.34 -14.27 -2.08
CA PRO A 227 -1.14 -12.82 -2.03
C PRO A 227 -2.19 -12.10 -2.89
N ASP A 228 -2.75 -11.05 -2.34
CA ASP A 228 -3.74 -10.19 -3.01
C ASP A 228 -3.19 -8.77 -3.21
N THR A 229 -4.03 -7.87 -3.69
CA THR A 229 -3.69 -6.45 -3.93
C THR A 229 -3.08 -5.77 -2.69
N TYR A 230 -3.53 -6.11 -1.48
CA TYR A 230 -2.99 -5.51 -0.25
C TYR A 230 -1.52 -5.89 -0.04
N HIS A 231 -1.17 -7.16 -0.22
CA HIS A 231 0.21 -7.65 -0.07
C HIS A 231 1.16 -6.99 -1.07
N TYR A 232 0.72 -6.90 -2.33
CA TYR A 232 1.47 -6.22 -3.39
C TYR A 232 1.60 -4.72 -3.14
N ASN A 233 0.56 -4.06 -2.61
CA ASN A 233 0.64 -2.65 -2.20
C ASN A 233 1.68 -2.42 -1.11
N ILE A 234 1.85 -3.37 -0.17
CA ILE A 234 2.91 -3.27 0.85
C ILE A 234 4.30 -3.37 0.21
N LEU A 235 4.51 -4.33 -0.70
CA LEU A 235 5.78 -4.48 -1.43
C LEU A 235 6.10 -3.24 -2.28
N VAL A 236 5.15 -2.81 -3.10
CA VAL A 236 5.30 -1.62 -3.95
C VAL A 236 5.57 -0.40 -3.07
N GLY A 237 4.81 -0.22 -1.98
CA GLY A 237 5.03 0.84 -1.00
C GLY A 237 6.41 0.79 -0.34
N ALA A 238 6.90 -0.40 0.02
CA ALA A 238 8.23 -0.59 0.61
C ALA A 238 9.34 -0.20 -0.38
N LEU A 239 9.22 -0.62 -1.65
CA LEU A 239 10.12 -0.21 -2.72
C LEU A 239 10.11 1.32 -2.86
N CYS A 240 8.94 1.94 -3.00
CA CYS A 240 8.80 3.38 -3.18
C CYS A 240 9.41 4.20 -2.02
N ASN A 241 9.32 3.69 -0.79
CA ASN A 241 9.87 4.33 0.40
C ASN A 241 11.35 3.99 0.67
N SER A 242 11.92 3.00 -0.02
CA SER A 242 13.34 2.68 0.07
C SER A 242 14.23 3.78 -0.52
N PHE A 243 15.53 3.80 -0.24
CA PHE A 243 16.47 4.73 -0.89
C PHE A 243 17.25 4.05 -2.03
N LEU A 244 16.76 2.93 -2.56
CA LEU A 244 17.39 2.24 -3.67
C LEU A 244 17.33 3.09 -4.96
N PRO A 245 18.40 3.07 -5.78
CA PRO A 245 18.48 3.90 -6.98
C PRO A 245 17.48 3.50 -8.08
N ASP A 246 17.04 2.25 -8.10
CA ASP A 246 16.14 1.63 -9.08
C ASP A 246 14.73 1.37 -8.51
N ARG A 247 14.43 1.92 -7.33
CA ARG A 247 13.18 1.66 -6.59
C ARG A 247 11.92 1.90 -7.42
N ALA A 248 11.92 2.96 -8.24
CA ALA A 248 10.76 3.32 -9.05
C ALA A 248 10.55 2.33 -10.20
N ASP A 249 11.63 1.86 -10.82
CA ASP A 249 11.58 0.89 -11.91
C ASP A 249 11.16 -0.49 -11.40
N ARG A 250 11.68 -0.91 -10.23
CA ARG A 250 11.23 -2.14 -9.56
C ARG A 250 9.75 -2.07 -9.15
N ALA A 251 9.33 -0.96 -8.54
CA ALA A 251 7.92 -0.77 -8.17
C ALA A 251 7.00 -0.81 -9.41
N ASN A 252 7.42 -0.19 -10.52
CA ASN A 252 6.69 -0.23 -11.77
C ASN A 252 6.68 -1.65 -12.39
N ALA A 253 7.73 -2.45 -12.25
CA ALA A 253 7.75 -3.83 -12.71
C ALA A 253 6.67 -4.69 -12.02
N TYR A 254 6.49 -4.54 -10.71
CA TYR A 254 5.40 -5.21 -9.98
C TYR A 254 4.01 -4.70 -10.41
N LEU A 255 3.85 -3.38 -10.59
CA LEU A 255 2.62 -2.83 -11.17
C LEU A 255 2.31 -3.46 -12.54
N ARG A 256 3.31 -3.57 -13.43
CA ARG A 256 3.16 -4.23 -14.74
C ARG A 256 2.75 -5.70 -14.61
N GLN A 257 3.30 -6.43 -13.65
CA GLN A 257 2.90 -7.82 -13.41
C GLN A 257 1.43 -7.91 -12.99
N MET A 258 0.97 -7.05 -12.08
CA MET A 258 -0.44 -7.02 -11.66
C MET A 258 -1.36 -6.60 -12.83
N GLU A 259 -0.94 -5.66 -13.68
CA GLU A 259 -1.64 -5.27 -14.90
C GLU A 259 -1.83 -6.45 -15.87
N LEU A 260 -0.75 -7.18 -16.17
CA LEU A 260 -0.76 -8.35 -17.06
C LEU A 260 -1.62 -9.48 -16.49
N ALA A 261 -1.56 -9.69 -15.17
CA ALA A 261 -2.40 -10.67 -14.50
C ALA A 261 -3.89 -10.32 -14.68
N GLU A 262 -4.28 -9.05 -14.50
CA GLU A 262 -5.66 -8.61 -14.69
C GLU A 262 -6.08 -8.78 -16.15
N ASP A 263 -5.23 -8.40 -17.10
CA ASP A 263 -5.53 -8.53 -18.53
C ASP A 263 -5.76 -9.99 -18.92
N ALA A 264 -4.90 -10.92 -18.47
CA ALA A 264 -5.08 -12.35 -18.68
C ALA A 264 -6.35 -12.92 -18.00
N PHE A 265 -6.80 -12.31 -16.89
CA PHE A 265 -8.08 -12.67 -16.29
C PHE A 265 -9.27 -12.15 -17.11
N LEU A 266 -9.23 -10.89 -17.55
CA LEU A 266 -10.28 -10.30 -18.38
C LEU A 266 -10.45 -11.07 -19.70
N GLU A 267 -9.36 -11.49 -20.33
CA GLU A 267 -9.38 -12.31 -21.55
C GLU A 267 -10.07 -13.67 -21.31
N ARG A 268 -9.77 -14.35 -20.20
CA ARG A 268 -10.38 -15.64 -19.86
C ARG A 268 -11.87 -15.55 -19.58
N VAL A 269 -12.32 -14.48 -18.95
CA VAL A 269 -13.73 -14.32 -18.53
C VAL A 269 -14.59 -13.70 -19.65
N GLY A 270 -13.98 -13.24 -20.74
CA GLY A 270 -14.69 -12.68 -21.90
C GLY A 270 -14.93 -11.17 -21.81
N GLY A 271 -14.18 -10.45 -20.98
CA GLY A 271 -14.23 -9.00 -20.86
C GLY A 271 -14.64 -8.47 -19.48
N ALA A 272 -14.69 -7.15 -19.35
CA ALA A 272 -14.93 -6.46 -18.07
C ALA A 272 -16.34 -6.68 -17.51
N LYS A 273 -17.37 -6.85 -18.36
CA LYS A 273 -18.76 -7.03 -17.90
C LYS A 273 -18.95 -8.40 -17.25
N GLU A 274 -18.39 -9.41 -17.87
CA GLU A 274 -18.38 -10.79 -17.40
C GLU A 274 -17.49 -10.91 -16.17
N ALA A 275 -16.35 -10.23 -16.15
CA ALA A 275 -15.49 -10.13 -14.97
C ALA A 275 -16.21 -9.46 -13.79
N ALA A 276 -16.97 -8.39 -14.00
CA ALA A 276 -17.78 -7.75 -12.95
C ALA A 276 -18.86 -8.70 -12.39
N ARG A 277 -19.51 -9.48 -13.25
CA ARG A 277 -20.45 -10.55 -12.82
C ARG A 277 -19.72 -11.64 -12.04
N ALA A 278 -18.56 -12.07 -12.51
CA ALA A 278 -17.74 -13.09 -11.84
C ALA A 278 -17.22 -12.58 -10.49
N SER A 279 -16.86 -11.30 -10.38
CA SER A 279 -16.31 -10.69 -9.16
C SER A 279 -17.31 -10.63 -8.01
N SER A 280 -18.61 -10.74 -8.29
CA SER A 280 -19.64 -10.91 -7.25
C SER A 280 -19.55 -12.26 -6.52
N SER A 281 -18.94 -13.26 -7.16
CA SER A 281 -18.58 -14.52 -6.52
C SER A 281 -17.23 -14.35 -5.80
N HIS A 282 -17.24 -14.51 -4.48
CA HIS A 282 -16.08 -14.30 -3.60
C HIS A 282 -14.83 -15.12 -4.00
N SER A 283 -14.94 -16.14 -4.88
CA SER A 283 -13.82 -16.92 -5.40
C SER A 283 -12.85 -16.14 -6.30
N HIS A 284 -13.28 -15.05 -6.95
CA HIS A 284 -12.44 -14.36 -7.94
C HIS A 284 -11.50 -13.29 -7.37
N SER A 285 -11.53 -13.04 -6.04
CA SER A 285 -10.57 -12.18 -5.31
C SER A 285 -9.14 -12.72 -5.32
N ALA A 286 -8.90 -13.84 -5.99
CA ALA A 286 -7.61 -14.50 -5.99
C ALA A 286 -6.57 -13.74 -6.83
N LEU A 287 -6.94 -12.91 -7.80
CA LEU A 287 -5.92 -12.23 -8.61
C LEU A 287 -5.55 -10.88 -7.98
N ALA A 288 -4.26 -10.64 -7.71
CA ALA A 288 -3.78 -9.32 -7.31
C ALA A 288 -3.90 -8.37 -8.50
N VAL A 289 -4.83 -7.41 -8.39
CA VAL A 289 -5.11 -6.43 -9.43
C VAL A 289 -4.67 -5.05 -8.94
N PRO A 290 -4.03 -4.19 -9.76
CA PRO A 290 -3.64 -2.87 -9.30
C PRO A 290 -4.87 -2.03 -8.92
N ASP A 291 -4.70 -1.23 -7.88
CA ASP A 291 -5.68 -0.23 -7.45
C ASP A 291 -5.08 1.17 -7.44
N THR A 292 -5.87 2.16 -7.02
CA THR A 292 -5.45 3.54 -6.87
C THR A 292 -4.21 3.67 -5.98
N ILE A 293 -4.07 2.82 -4.96
CA ILE A 293 -2.88 2.84 -4.08
C ILE A 293 -1.66 2.34 -4.86
N THR A 294 -1.77 1.23 -5.60
CA THR A 294 -0.65 0.69 -6.39
C THR A 294 -0.09 1.73 -7.37
N TYR A 295 -0.97 2.39 -8.14
CA TYR A 295 -0.56 3.42 -9.09
C TYR A 295 0.04 4.64 -8.40
N ASN A 296 -0.60 5.14 -7.35
CA ASN A 296 -0.13 6.32 -6.62
C ASN A 296 1.25 6.08 -6.00
N CYS A 297 1.54 4.88 -5.48
CA CYS A 297 2.88 4.54 -5.01
C CYS A 297 3.92 4.64 -6.14
N VAL A 298 3.66 4.07 -7.32
CA VAL A 298 4.60 4.09 -8.45
C VAL A 298 4.80 5.51 -8.99
N ILE A 299 3.73 6.27 -9.18
CA ILE A 299 3.79 7.67 -9.64
C ILE A 299 4.62 8.49 -8.65
N TYR A 300 4.36 8.34 -7.35
CA TYR A 300 5.13 9.02 -6.31
C TYR A 300 6.61 8.63 -6.31
N ALA A 301 6.93 7.34 -6.52
CA ALA A 301 8.32 6.89 -6.61
C ALA A 301 9.06 7.54 -7.77
N TYR A 302 8.43 7.66 -8.95
CA TYR A 302 9.00 8.40 -10.07
C TYR A 302 9.15 9.88 -9.73
N ALA A 303 8.11 10.52 -9.20
CA ALA A 303 8.14 11.94 -8.83
C ALA A 303 9.25 12.28 -7.81
N SER A 304 9.55 11.36 -6.90
CA SER A 304 10.57 11.50 -5.85
C SER A 304 11.94 10.89 -6.21
N SER A 305 12.08 10.23 -7.37
CA SER A 305 13.32 9.54 -7.78
C SER A 305 14.46 10.48 -8.18
N VAL A 306 14.17 11.77 -8.36
CA VAL A 306 15.17 12.77 -8.73
C VAL A 306 16.15 12.97 -7.57
N PRO A 307 17.44 12.59 -7.71
CA PRO A 307 18.39 12.64 -6.60
C PRO A 307 18.76 14.07 -6.24
N ASN A 308 18.97 14.33 -4.95
CA ASN A 308 19.50 15.60 -4.44
C ASN A 308 20.94 15.83 -4.94
N PHE A 309 21.07 16.56 -6.06
CA PHE A 309 22.14 17.39 -6.65
C PHE A 309 23.64 17.13 -6.43
N ARG A 310 24.09 16.14 -5.66
CA ARG A 310 25.44 16.26 -5.08
C ARG A 310 26.61 15.91 -5.99
N HIS A 311 26.52 15.01 -6.97
CA HIS A 311 27.76 14.51 -7.61
C HIS A 311 27.66 14.04 -9.09
N ARG A 312 26.82 14.65 -9.95
CA ARG A 312 26.78 14.26 -11.38
C ARG A 312 26.84 15.44 -12.34
N LYS A 313 27.31 15.17 -13.56
CA LYS A 313 27.26 16.11 -14.68
C LYS A 313 25.82 16.59 -14.87
N ARG A 314 25.64 17.89 -15.07
CA ARG A 314 24.33 18.55 -15.22
C ARG A 314 23.45 17.92 -16.31
N SER A 315 24.06 17.37 -17.37
CA SER A 315 23.36 16.68 -18.47
C SER A 315 22.58 15.46 -17.99
N ASP A 316 23.23 14.57 -17.23
CA ASP A 316 22.64 13.29 -16.79
C ASP A 316 21.52 13.52 -15.79
N TYR A 317 21.63 14.60 -15.02
CA TYR A 317 20.62 15.02 -14.06
C TYR A 317 19.33 15.45 -14.76
N ASN A 318 19.41 16.31 -15.78
CA ASN A 318 18.24 16.73 -16.56
C ASN A 318 17.61 15.54 -17.29
N ALA A 319 18.41 14.68 -17.93
CA ALA A 319 17.90 13.50 -18.60
C ALA A 319 17.12 12.56 -17.66
N ARG A 320 17.57 12.41 -16.41
CA ARG A 320 16.88 11.61 -15.38
C ARG A 320 15.60 12.25 -14.89
N ARG A 321 15.58 13.58 -14.70
CA ARG A 321 14.36 14.33 -14.36
C ARG A 321 13.30 14.16 -15.43
N ASP A 322 13.69 14.31 -16.69
CA ASP A 322 12.79 14.16 -17.83
C ASP A 322 12.28 12.73 -17.95
N ALA A 323 13.15 11.74 -17.73
CA ALA A 323 12.75 10.34 -17.72
C ALA A 323 11.74 10.04 -16.60
N ALA A 324 12.03 10.48 -15.37
CA ALA A 324 11.13 10.31 -14.22
C ALA A 324 9.76 10.96 -14.45
N ARG A 325 9.73 12.19 -15.01
CA ARG A 325 8.51 12.90 -15.40
C ARG A 325 7.70 12.08 -16.42
N ARG A 326 8.34 11.62 -17.50
CA ARG A 326 7.67 10.80 -18.52
C ARG A 326 7.11 9.50 -17.95
N SER A 327 7.84 8.85 -17.05
CA SER A 327 7.37 7.62 -16.40
C SER A 327 6.17 7.86 -15.48
N ALA A 328 6.15 9.00 -14.77
CA ALA A 328 5.00 9.40 -13.95
C ALA A 328 3.75 9.69 -14.83
N ASP A 329 3.93 10.40 -15.95
CA ASP A 329 2.85 10.64 -16.93
C ASP A 329 2.33 9.31 -17.53
N ASP A 330 3.23 8.39 -17.90
CA ASP A 330 2.86 7.07 -18.44
C ASP A 330 2.03 6.26 -17.44
N ALA A 331 2.45 6.24 -16.16
CA ALA A 331 1.73 5.53 -15.12
C ALA A 331 0.32 6.12 -14.89
N LEU A 332 0.18 7.46 -14.88
CA LEU A 332 -1.13 8.12 -14.77
C LEU A 332 -2.02 7.83 -15.98
N ARG A 333 -1.47 7.89 -17.19
CA ARG A 333 -2.21 7.56 -18.43
C ARG A 333 -2.73 6.12 -18.39
N ARG A 334 -1.90 5.15 -17.99
CA ARG A 334 -2.33 3.74 -17.86
C ARG A 334 -3.43 3.55 -16.83
N MET A 335 -3.35 4.30 -15.72
CA MET A 335 -4.39 4.32 -14.69
C MET A 335 -5.73 4.82 -15.27
N GLU A 336 -5.71 5.91 -16.04
CA GLU A 336 -6.88 6.45 -16.76
C GLU A 336 -7.45 5.43 -17.75
N GLU A 337 -6.62 4.88 -18.64
CA GLU A 337 -7.02 3.88 -19.64
C GLU A 337 -7.65 2.63 -18.98
N ARG A 338 -7.06 2.16 -17.87
CA ARG A 338 -7.56 0.99 -17.15
C ARG A 338 -8.87 1.29 -16.41
N SER A 339 -8.99 2.49 -15.84
CA SER A 339 -10.23 2.96 -15.23
C SER A 339 -11.39 3.00 -16.24
N GLU A 340 -11.14 3.55 -17.43
CA GLU A 340 -12.12 3.60 -18.52
C GLU A 340 -12.49 2.21 -19.04
N ARG A 341 -11.49 1.33 -19.26
CA ARG A 341 -11.69 -0.02 -19.80
C ARG A 341 -12.40 -0.97 -18.83
N THR A 342 -12.07 -0.91 -17.54
CA THR A 342 -12.59 -1.86 -16.54
C THR A 342 -13.84 -1.37 -15.82
N THR A 343 -14.15 -0.07 -15.89
CA THR A 343 -15.24 0.59 -15.13
C THR A 343 -15.12 0.42 -13.60
N ARG A 344 -13.93 0.08 -13.10
CA ARG A 344 -13.68 -0.17 -11.69
C ARG A 344 -13.40 1.14 -10.96
N TYR A 345 -14.20 1.43 -9.94
CA TYR A 345 -14.01 2.63 -9.12
C TYR A 345 -12.64 2.68 -8.43
N ASN A 346 -12.10 1.53 -8.03
CA ASN A 346 -10.86 1.43 -7.25
C ASN A 346 -9.56 1.65 -8.06
N VAL A 347 -9.63 2.05 -9.32
CA VAL A 347 -8.45 2.37 -10.15
C VAL A 347 -8.56 3.76 -10.80
N HIS A 348 -9.55 4.57 -10.42
CA HIS A 348 -9.67 5.94 -10.92
C HIS A 348 -8.57 6.84 -10.35
N PRO A 349 -7.93 7.68 -11.18
CA PRO A 349 -7.03 8.72 -10.69
C PRO A 349 -7.75 9.63 -9.70
N ASP A 350 -7.07 9.93 -8.60
CA ASP A 350 -7.54 10.82 -7.54
C ASP A 350 -6.65 12.05 -7.42
N GLU A 351 -6.96 12.92 -6.46
CA GLU A 351 -6.17 14.12 -6.17
C GLU A 351 -4.68 13.79 -5.97
N ARG A 352 -4.36 12.64 -5.35
CA ARG A 352 -2.98 12.23 -5.09
C ARG A 352 -2.26 11.79 -6.35
N SER A 353 -2.95 11.10 -7.27
CA SER A 353 -2.41 10.74 -8.58
C SER A 353 -1.93 12.00 -9.31
N TYR A 354 -2.81 13.00 -9.45
CA TYR A 354 -2.49 14.24 -10.13
C TYR A 354 -1.45 15.08 -9.38
N ALA A 355 -1.55 15.20 -8.06
CA ALA A 355 -0.56 15.94 -7.25
C ALA A 355 0.85 15.35 -7.39
N SER A 356 0.97 14.02 -7.45
CA SER A 356 2.26 13.35 -7.62
C SER A 356 2.84 13.59 -9.02
N VAL A 357 2.01 13.56 -10.07
CA VAL A 357 2.47 13.92 -11.43
C VAL A 357 2.86 15.40 -11.51
N LEU A 358 2.06 16.32 -10.94
CA LEU A 358 2.41 17.74 -10.84
C LEU A 358 3.76 17.94 -10.14
N HIS A 359 4.02 17.18 -9.07
CA HIS A 359 5.31 17.19 -8.39
C HIS A 359 6.44 16.74 -9.32
N ALA A 360 6.22 15.72 -10.16
CA ALA A 360 7.19 15.28 -11.15
C ALA A 360 7.49 16.37 -12.22
N HIS A 361 6.46 17.09 -12.70
CA HIS A 361 6.64 18.21 -13.64
C HIS A 361 7.39 19.39 -13.01
N ALA A 362 7.04 19.78 -11.78
CA ALA A 362 7.79 20.78 -11.02
C ALA A 362 9.24 20.34 -10.82
N ASN A 363 9.44 19.07 -10.46
CA ASN A 363 10.73 18.45 -10.36
C ASN A 363 11.41 18.25 -11.71
N ALA A 364 10.80 18.49 -12.86
CA ALA A 364 11.47 18.56 -14.17
C ALA A 364 11.77 20.00 -14.61
N GLY A 365 11.07 20.99 -14.04
CA GLY A 365 11.17 22.39 -14.44
C GLY A 365 10.22 22.73 -15.60
N GLU A 366 9.10 22.01 -15.72
CA GLU A 366 8.11 22.14 -16.80
C GLU A 366 6.77 22.73 -16.29
N PRO A 367 6.73 24.02 -15.87
CA PRO A 367 5.54 24.60 -15.24
C PRO A 367 4.33 24.68 -16.19
N ARG A 368 4.55 24.89 -17.49
CA ARG A 368 3.48 24.95 -18.50
C ARG A 368 2.77 23.61 -18.65
N ASP A 369 3.50 22.51 -18.51
CA ASP A 369 2.95 21.16 -18.63
C ASP A 369 2.15 20.82 -17.37
N ALA A 370 2.65 21.22 -16.20
CA ALA A 370 1.90 21.16 -14.95
C ALA A 370 0.58 21.96 -15.00
N GLU A 371 0.60 23.19 -15.54
CA GLU A 371 -0.61 24.01 -15.72
C GLU A 371 -1.63 23.33 -16.64
N ARG A 372 -1.19 22.74 -17.77
CA ARG A 372 -2.09 22.00 -18.67
C ARG A 372 -2.71 20.78 -17.97
N LEU A 373 -1.92 20.05 -17.19
CA LEU A 373 -2.44 18.93 -16.40
C LEU A 373 -3.49 19.39 -15.39
N LEU A 374 -3.24 20.49 -14.67
CA LEU A 374 -4.18 21.06 -13.72
C LEU A 374 -5.49 21.51 -14.38
N GLU A 375 -5.41 22.14 -15.56
CA GLU A 375 -6.60 22.56 -16.31
C GLU A 375 -7.41 21.35 -16.80
N SER A 376 -6.74 20.29 -17.25
CA SER A 376 -7.41 19.03 -17.61
C SER A 376 -8.15 18.42 -16.42
N MET A 377 -7.58 18.47 -15.21
CA MET A 377 -8.20 17.99 -13.98
C MET A 377 -9.45 18.81 -13.62
N LYS A 378 -9.38 20.14 -13.74
CA LYS A 378 -10.54 21.03 -13.53
C LYS A 378 -11.67 20.74 -14.52
N GLY A 379 -11.35 20.52 -15.79
CA GLY A 379 -12.32 20.16 -16.82
C GLY A 379 -13.06 18.85 -16.52
N ARG A 380 -12.35 17.85 -15.98
CA ARG A 380 -12.96 16.57 -15.55
C ARG A 380 -13.85 16.74 -14.33
N SER A 381 -13.43 17.55 -13.35
CA SER A 381 -14.20 17.78 -12.12
C SER A 381 -15.49 18.58 -12.36
N SER A 382 -15.48 19.53 -13.31
CA SER A 382 -16.66 20.34 -13.63
C SER A 382 -17.69 19.59 -14.48
N GLY A 383 -17.25 18.64 -15.32
CA GLY A 383 -18.13 17.82 -16.17
C GLY A 383 -18.84 16.65 -15.45
N GLY A 384 -18.32 16.19 -14.30
CA GLY A 384 -18.78 14.97 -13.62
C GLY A 384 -19.93 15.14 -12.60
N GLY A 385 -20.28 16.36 -12.22
CA GLY A 385 -21.25 16.63 -11.14
C GLY A 385 -22.74 16.53 -11.52
N GLY A 386 -23.08 16.34 -12.80
CA GLY A 386 -24.44 16.55 -13.31
C GLY A 386 -25.32 15.30 -13.51
N ASN A 387 -24.81 14.06 -13.45
CA ASN A 387 -25.59 12.91 -13.96
C ASN A 387 -25.46 11.58 -13.19
N SER A 388 -24.80 11.54 -12.03
CA SER A 388 -24.67 10.31 -11.22
C SER A 388 -25.83 10.05 -10.25
N GLY A 389 -26.80 10.97 -10.15
CA GLY A 389 -27.80 10.96 -9.08
C GLY A 389 -29.10 10.17 -9.29
N ASN A 390 -29.41 9.60 -10.46
CA ASN A 390 -30.80 9.10 -10.65
C ASN A 390 -31.04 7.96 -11.67
N ARG A 391 -30.14 6.96 -11.79
CA ARG A 391 -30.38 5.80 -12.69
C ARG A 391 -30.60 4.44 -12.00
N GLY A 392 -30.75 4.39 -10.68
CA GLY A 392 -30.74 3.12 -9.93
C GLY A 392 -31.89 2.85 -8.96
N ARG A 393 -32.99 3.63 -8.98
CA ARG A 393 -34.20 3.32 -8.20
C ARG A 393 -35.44 3.33 -9.10
N ARG A 394 -35.67 2.23 -9.79
CA ARG A 394 -37.00 1.81 -10.26
C ARG A 394 -37.12 0.31 -10.13
#